data_AF-A0A352EW88-F1
#
_entry.id   AF-A0A352EW88-F1
#
_cell.length_a   1.000
_cell.length_b   1.000
_cell.length_c   1.000
_cell.angle_alpha   90.00
_cell.angle_beta   90.00
_cell.angle_gamma   90.00
#
_symmetry.space_group_name_H-M   'P 1'
#
loop_
_entity.id
_entity.type
_entity.pdbx_description
1 polymer ?
#
loop_
_entity_poly.entity_id
_entity_poly.type
_entity_poly.pdbx_seq_one_letter_code
_entity_poly.pdbx_strand_id
1 'polypeptide(L)'
;MQSREALFISHANPEDNAFARWLGAKLAAMGYEVWADVMRLRGGSDWSRELEVALRMRAIKLLLVGTPTAVGKQGVRNEIEIGAQLSKSLKDPEFIIPLRLKPYDAPVRMVQAQYVDFSEGWAAGLAELVELLSNVYKIPRRSGKPIADWLMSQSLGSATLVEQPEQLVSNWLLISKLPEFVYYCARSTNLPLELFQDRTKHTWPVVPFNEGVLTFATPDKDGFLAPEMPSNVLSQFSVSEFLESGWPDLKIDAFEARRQFSDLSNQAFENFLRGRGLTQYEGAGGRLTWWGNIRTVPLTQIRYGLNQQRGRRQIIGVSAKRNVHWHYGINVQVRTAPVRHARLSARIIFTENGLDAIADVKRMHRLRRSFAKSWRNARWRDMMLAFLWWVAGGQSEIALPISDNEKMILALPTASFVCPVSVLHAGELPPDEDDPDVEPDYWDEASDEVIGEEEKQ
;
A
#
# COMPACT_ATOMS: atom_id res chain seq x y z
N MET A 1 25.67 36.80 23.43
CA MET A 1 24.22 36.48 23.28
C MET A 1 24.10 35.35 22.28
N GLN A 2 23.38 34.27 22.59
CA GLN A 2 23.07 33.24 21.58
C GLN A 2 22.21 33.86 20.47
N SER A 3 22.47 33.48 19.22
CA SER A 3 21.67 33.88 18.06
C SER A 3 20.25 33.29 18.17
N ARG A 4 19.22 34.11 17.96
CA ARG A 4 17.82 33.65 17.89
C ARG A 4 17.52 33.29 16.44
N GLU A 5 17.33 32.01 16.17
CA GLU A 5 17.16 31.50 14.80
C GLU A 5 15.92 30.59 14.66
N ALA A 6 15.25 30.28 15.76
CA ALA A 6 14.20 29.27 15.80
C ALA A 6 12.80 29.84 15.55
N LEU A 7 12.01 29.16 14.73
CA LEU A 7 10.56 29.34 14.65
C LEU A 7 9.89 28.48 15.71
N PHE A 8 9.05 29.07 16.54
CA PHE A 8 8.28 28.34 17.54
C PHE A 8 6.82 28.21 17.11
N ILE A 9 6.25 26.99 17.12
CA ILE A 9 4.84 26.74 16.74
C ILE A 9 4.00 26.50 18.00
N SER A 10 3.19 27.49 18.37
CA SER A 10 2.21 27.41 19.45
C SER A 10 0.87 26.89 18.92
N HIS A 11 0.34 25.81 19.52
CA HIS A 11 -0.84 25.11 19.03
C HIS A 11 -1.61 24.40 20.14
N ALA A 12 -2.89 24.06 19.90
CA ALA A 12 -3.66 23.24 20.82
C ALA A 12 -3.23 21.77 20.76
N ASN A 13 -2.76 21.20 21.87
CA ASN A 13 -2.52 19.77 21.98
C ASN A 13 -3.74 19.08 22.64
N PRO A 14 -4.42 18.10 22.01
CA PRO A 14 -4.04 17.41 20.76
C PRO A 14 -4.68 17.88 19.44
N GLU A 15 -5.60 18.84 19.49
CA GLU A 15 -6.53 19.16 18.40
C GLU A 15 -5.85 19.71 17.14
N ASP A 16 -4.75 20.44 17.30
CA ASP A 16 -4.01 21.06 16.20
C ASP A 16 -2.69 20.32 15.88
N ASN A 17 -2.44 19.18 16.52
CA ASN A 17 -1.19 18.42 16.37
C ASN A 17 -0.91 18.01 14.92
N ALA A 18 -1.95 17.66 14.15
CA ALA A 18 -1.80 17.29 12.75
C ALA A 18 -1.25 18.44 11.90
N PHE A 19 -1.80 19.65 12.10
CA PHE A 19 -1.33 20.85 11.43
C PHE A 19 0.08 21.25 11.90
N ALA A 20 0.32 21.28 13.20
CA ALA A 20 1.62 21.66 13.77
C ALA A 20 2.75 20.73 13.30
N ARG A 21 2.50 19.41 13.23
CA ARG A 21 3.47 18.44 12.65
C ARG A 21 3.71 18.70 11.17
N TRP A 22 2.64 18.90 10.41
CA TRP A 22 2.73 19.17 8.97
C TRP A 22 3.55 20.44 8.71
N LEU A 23 3.17 21.56 9.33
CA LEU A 23 3.82 22.86 9.15
C LEU A 23 5.28 22.82 9.59
N GLY A 24 5.54 22.25 10.77
CA GLY A 24 6.90 22.16 11.29
C GLY A 24 7.80 21.30 10.40
N ALA A 25 7.29 20.19 9.85
CA ALA A 25 8.05 19.39 8.88
C ALA A 25 8.37 20.16 7.60
N LYS A 26 7.44 20.97 7.08
CA LYS A 26 7.70 21.81 5.88
C LYS A 26 8.76 22.86 6.14
N LEU A 27 8.63 23.62 7.23
CA LEU A 27 9.57 24.68 7.59
C LEU A 27 10.97 24.12 7.92
N ALA A 28 11.04 23.00 8.65
CA ALA A 28 12.31 22.33 8.95
C ALA A 28 13.01 21.87 7.67
N ALA A 29 12.24 21.31 6.73
CA ALA A 29 12.78 20.91 5.45
C ALA A 29 13.28 22.13 4.64
N MET A 30 12.62 23.30 4.74
CA MET A 30 13.06 24.57 4.14
C MET A 30 14.34 25.15 4.78
N GLY A 31 14.94 24.46 5.75
CA GLY A 31 16.15 24.86 6.42
C GLY A 31 15.92 25.78 7.63
N TYR A 32 14.67 26.00 8.05
CA TYR A 32 14.38 26.72 9.28
C TYR A 32 14.61 25.84 10.50
N GLU A 33 15.15 26.40 11.59
CA GLU A 33 15.11 25.71 12.89
C GLU A 33 13.69 25.84 13.44
N VAL A 34 13.02 24.71 13.74
CA VAL A 34 11.62 24.70 14.18
C VAL A 34 11.46 23.98 15.51
N TRP A 35 10.66 24.55 16.40
CA TRP A 35 10.32 24.00 17.71
C TRP A 35 8.80 23.93 17.90
N ALA A 36 8.31 22.77 18.34
CA ALA A 36 6.91 22.54 18.70
C ALA A 36 6.80 21.35 19.67
N ASP A 37 5.77 21.33 20.52
CA ASP A 37 5.54 20.24 21.48
C ASP A 37 5.50 18.84 20.81
N VAL A 38 4.92 18.76 19.61
CA VAL A 38 4.78 17.53 18.81
C VAL A 38 6.07 17.03 18.14
N MET A 39 7.17 17.77 18.21
CA MET A 39 8.46 17.42 17.57
C MET A 39 9.42 16.65 18.49
N ARG A 40 8.90 16.05 19.56
CA ARG A 40 9.68 15.32 20.57
C ARG A 40 10.39 14.10 19.97
N LEU A 41 11.73 14.08 20.01
CA LEU A 41 12.55 13.01 19.44
C LEU A 41 13.09 11.98 20.45
N ARG A 42 13.05 12.24 21.78
CA ARG A 42 13.50 11.29 22.83
C ARG A 42 12.68 11.44 24.13
N GLY A 43 12.40 10.32 24.80
CA GLY A 43 11.78 10.29 26.13
C GLY A 43 12.85 10.31 27.24
N GLY A 44 12.68 11.14 28.27
CA GLY A 44 13.57 11.15 29.46
C GLY A 44 13.90 12.52 30.07
N SER A 45 13.72 13.64 29.34
CA SER A 45 13.96 15.00 29.87
C SER A 45 12.65 15.76 30.19
N ASP A 46 12.77 16.80 31.02
CA ASP A 46 11.71 17.78 31.32
C ASP A 46 11.44 18.66 30.08
N TRP A 47 10.78 18.06 29.09
CA TRP A 47 10.52 18.62 27.78
C TRP A 47 9.74 19.94 27.84
N SER A 48 8.84 20.09 28.81
CA SER A 48 8.10 21.34 29.05
C SER A 48 9.04 22.50 29.34
N ARG A 49 10.09 22.26 30.14
CA ARG A 49 11.10 23.26 30.47
C ARG A 49 12.00 23.57 29.27
N GLU A 50 12.39 22.56 28.50
CA GLU A 50 13.18 22.76 27.27
C GLU A 50 12.41 23.58 26.22
N LEU A 51 11.11 23.32 26.07
CA LEU A 51 10.23 24.02 25.15
C LEU A 51 10.07 25.50 25.54
N GLU A 52 9.88 25.79 26.83
CA GLU A 52 9.85 27.17 27.33
C GLU A 52 11.19 27.88 27.12
N VAL A 53 12.31 27.20 27.37
CA VAL A 53 13.65 27.75 27.11
C VAL A 53 13.85 28.03 25.63
N ALA A 54 13.37 27.16 24.74
CA ALA A 54 13.43 27.38 23.29
C ALA A 54 12.64 28.63 22.88
N LEU A 55 11.41 28.80 23.38
CA LEU A 55 10.61 30.01 23.15
C LEU A 55 11.30 31.27 23.68
N ARG A 56 11.78 31.24 24.93
CA ARG A 56 12.37 32.42 25.58
C ARG A 56 13.72 32.82 25.01
N MET A 57 14.57 31.87 24.67
CA MET A 57 15.99 32.12 24.40
C MET A 57 16.38 31.98 22.93
N ARG A 58 15.70 31.11 22.17
CA ARG A 58 16.05 30.82 20.77
C ARG A 58 15.06 31.31 19.74
N ALA A 59 13.79 31.48 20.12
CA ALA A 59 12.77 31.83 19.15
C ALA A 59 13.01 33.24 18.56
N ILE A 60 13.02 33.32 17.23
CA ILE A 60 13.04 34.56 16.46
C ILE A 60 11.64 35.03 16.12
N LYS A 61 10.70 34.10 15.89
CA LYS A 61 9.26 34.36 15.70
C LYS A 61 8.43 33.27 16.37
N LEU A 62 7.24 33.65 16.84
CA LEU A 62 6.22 32.77 17.37
C LEU A 62 5.09 32.62 16.34
N LEU A 63 4.93 31.43 15.78
CA LEU A 63 3.85 31.05 14.90
C LEU A 63 2.67 30.54 15.73
N LEU A 64 1.60 31.32 15.83
CA LEU A 64 0.42 30.98 16.62
C LEU A 64 -0.63 30.32 15.73
N VAL A 65 -0.94 29.04 15.99
CA VAL A 65 -2.04 28.34 15.31
C VAL A 65 -3.38 28.86 15.83
N GLY A 66 -4.05 29.65 15.00
CA GLY A 66 -5.31 30.32 15.29
C GLY A 66 -6.52 29.43 15.03
N THR A 67 -7.02 28.82 16.10
CA THR A 67 -8.33 28.16 16.15
C THR A 67 -9.10 28.62 17.40
N PRO A 68 -10.45 28.54 17.42
CA PRO A 68 -11.23 28.85 18.62
C PRO A 68 -10.78 28.04 19.84
N THR A 69 -10.38 26.79 19.62
CA THR A 69 -9.93 25.89 20.68
C THR A 69 -8.53 26.25 21.18
N ALA A 70 -7.60 26.60 20.29
CA ALA A 70 -6.22 26.97 20.67
C ALA A 70 -6.18 28.19 21.58
N VAL A 71 -6.90 29.25 21.24
CA VAL A 71 -6.92 30.49 22.01
C VAL A 71 -7.55 30.31 23.41
N GLY A 72 -8.39 29.28 23.58
CA GLY A 72 -8.98 28.90 24.85
C GLY A 72 -8.05 28.13 25.80
N LYS A 73 -6.98 27.50 25.30
CA LYS A 73 -6.12 26.62 26.11
C LYS A 73 -5.10 27.38 26.94
N GLN A 74 -4.94 26.93 28.19
CA GLN A 74 -4.01 27.57 29.13
C GLN A 74 -2.54 27.53 28.66
N GLY A 75 -2.10 26.43 28.06
CA GLY A 75 -0.74 26.32 27.52
C GLY A 75 -0.45 27.36 26.44
N VAL A 76 -1.33 27.47 25.46
CA VAL A 76 -1.25 28.46 24.37
C VAL A 76 -1.33 29.90 24.92
N ARG A 77 -2.20 30.17 25.90
CA ARG A 77 -2.27 31.49 26.55
C ARG A 77 -0.97 31.89 27.23
N ASN A 78 -0.35 30.95 27.96
CA ASN A 78 0.95 31.20 28.58
C ASN A 78 2.03 31.51 27.52
N GLU A 79 2.05 30.77 26.41
CA GLU A 79 2.98 31.02 25.29
C GLU A 79 2.74 32.38 24.62
N ILE A 80 1.47 32.79 24.44
CA ILE A 80 1.11 34.12 23.93
C ILE A 80 1.60 35.21 24.88
N GLU A 81 1.48 35.03 26.20
CA GLU A 81 1.98 35.99 27.18
C GLU A 81 3.51 36.14 27.13
N ILE A 82 4.23 35.01 27.02
CA ILE A 82 5.69 34.99 26.84
C ILE A 82 6.05 35.70 25.53
N GLY A 83 5.35 35.39 24.43
CA GLY A 83 5.55 36.04 23.13
C GLY A 83 5.31 37.55 23.18
N ALA A 84 4.28 38.01 23.89
CA ALA A 84 3.97 39.43 24.03
C ALA A 84 5.02 40.18 24.86
N GLN A 85 5.60 39.54 25.88
CA GLN A 85 6.73 40.09 26.64
C GLN A 85 8.00 40.16 25.76
N LEU A 86 8.27 39.11 24.98
CA LEU A 86 9.40 39.07 24.06
C LEU A 86 9.27 40.12 22.95
N SER A 87 8.08 40.31 22.38
CA SER A 87 7.79 41.36 21.41
C SER A 87 8.22 42.75 21.91
N LYS A 88 7.88 43.10 23.16
CA LYS A 88 8.29 44.38 23.77
C LYS A 88 9.80 44.45 24.04
N SER A 89 10.37 43.37 24.58
CA SER A 89 11.80 43.30 24.95
C SER A 89 12.71 43.37 23.72
N LEU A 90 12.35 42.66 22.66
CA LEU A 90 13.05 42.61 21.38
C LEU A 90 12.71 43.80 20.47
N LYS A 91 11.72 44.63 20.84
CA LYS A 91 11.17 45.72 20.03
C LYS A 91 10.69 45.25 18.65
N ASP A 92 10.08 44.07 18.61
CA ASP A 92 9.54 43.44 17.42
C ASP A 92 8.01 43.32 17.57
N PRO A 93 7.23 44.29 17.04
CA PRO A 93 5.77 44.27 17.14
C PRO A 93 5.15 43.09 16.39
N GLU A 94 5.88 42.49 15.45
CA GLU A 94 5.44 41.38 14.60
C GLU A 94 6.07 40.05 15.05
N PHE A 95 6.51 39.96 16.32
CA PHE A 95 7.13 38.75 16.86
C PHE A 95 6.17 37.55 16.82
N ILE A 96 4.88 37.80 17.04
CA ILE A 96 3.83 36.78 16.97
C ILE A 96 3.16 36.88 15.60
N ILE A 97 3.18 35.79 14.84
CA ILE A 97 2.55 35.66 13.53
C ILE A 97 1.33 34.75 13.70
N PRO A 98 0.10 35.28 13.63
CA PRO A 98 -1.11 34.47 13.71
C PRO A 98 -1.34 33.70 12.41
N LEU A 99 -1.60 32.40 12.52
CA LEU A 99 -1.93 31.50 11.41
C LEU A 99 -3.40 31.09 11.50
N ARG A 100 -4.27 31.65 10.66
CA ARG A 100 -5.72 31.45 10.76
C ARG A 100 -6.13 30.13 10.10
N LEU A 101 -6.49 29.12 10.90
CA LEU A 101 -7.04 27.85 10.38
C LEU A 101 -8.56 27.84 10.32
N LYS A 102 -9.20 28.51 11.28
CA LYS A 102 -10.65 28.69 11.39
C LYS A 102 -10.93 30.13 11.84
N PRO A 103 -12.10 30.70 11.58
CA PRO A 103 -12.50 31.96 12.20
C PRO A 103 -12.38 31.86 13.73
N TYR A 104 -11.65 32.78 14.36
CA TYR A 104 -11.47 32.84 15.81
C TYR A 104 -11.42 34.30 16.28
N ASP A 105 -11.87 34.53 17.51
CA ASP A 105 -11.73 35.85 18.13
C ASP A 105 -10.28 36.05 18.58
N ALA A 106 -9.60 37.01 17.95
CA ALA A 106 -8.22 37.32 18.29
C ALA A 106 -8.12 37.82 19.75
N PRO A 107 -7.17 37.31 20.54
CA PRO A 107 -6.90 37.85 21.87
C PRO A 107 -6.71 39.36 21.82
N VAL A 108 -7.15 40.09 22.85
CA VAL A 108 -7.06 41.57 22.93
C VAL A 108 -5.66 42.12 22.60
N ARG A 109 -4.61 41.34 22.91
CA ARG A 109 -3.21 41.69 22.65
C ARG A 109 -2.75 41.51 21.19
N MET A 110 -3.61 40.99 20.30
CA MET A 110 -3.33 40.65 18.90
C MET A 110 -4.37 41.24 17.92
N VAL A 111 -5.25 42.12 18.38
CA VAL A 111 -6.38 42.68 17.59
C VAL A 111 -5.93 43.47 16.35
N GLN A 112 -4.68 43.93 16.31
CA GLN A 112 -4.11 44.69 15.18
C GLN A 112 -3.15 43.85 14.30
N ALA A 113 -2.91 42.59 14.64
CA ALA A 113 -1.98 41.74 13.89
C ALA A 113 -2.65 41.17 12.63
N GLN A 114 -2.01 41.35 11.47
CA GLN A 114 -2.42 40.70 10.24
C GLN A 114 -2.11 39.19 10.36
N TYR A 115 -3.08 38.35 10.01
CA TYR A 115 -2.93 36.89 10.02
C TYR A 115 -2.51 36.38 8.65
N VAL A 116 -1.79 35.26 8.64
CA VAL A 116 -1.59 34.43 7.44
C VAL A 116 -2.75 33.45 7.36
N ASP A 117 -3.42 33.37 6.22
CA ASP A 117 -4.63 32.57 6.10
C ASP A 117 -4.35 31.13 5.64
N PHE A 118 -4.73 30.17 6.49
CA PHE A 118 -4.64 28.73 6.23
C PHE A 118 -6.03 28.07 6.07
N SER A 119 -7.12 28.85 6.17
CA SER A 119 -8.49 28.32 6.15
C SER A 119 -8.95 27.84 4.76
N GLU A 120 -8.48 28.47 3.70
CA GLU A 120 -8.78 28.11 2.29
C GLU A 120 -7.84 27.02 1.73
N GLY A 121 -6.84 26.60 2.51
CA GLY A 121 -5.91 25.54 2.12
C GLY A 121 -4.50 25.73 2.70
N TRP A 122 -3.90 24.64 3.19
CA TRP A 122 -2.63 24.72 3.90
C TRP A 122 -1.44 25.12 3.01
N ALA A 123 -1.46 24.71 1.74
CA ALA A 123 -0.40 25.03 0.79
C ALA A 123 -0.35 26.53 0.46
N ALA A 124 -1.51 27.18 0.29
CA ALA A 124 -1.61 28.60 0.02
C ALA A 124 -1.10 29.42 1.21
N GLY A 125 -1.57 29.11 2.42
CA GLY A 125 -1.08 29.77 3.64
C GLY A 125 0.41 29.54 3.89
N LEU A 126 0.95 28.36 3.53
CA LEU A 126 2.40 28.10 3.62
C LEU A 126 3.19 28.97 2.63
N ALA A 127 2.71 29.17 1.41
CA ALA A 127 3.39 30.02 0.44
C ALA A 127 3.48 31.46 0.94
N GLU A 128 2.36 32.00 1.44
CA GLU A 128 2.30 33.35 2.05
C GLU A 128 3.23 33.44 3.28
N LEU A 129 3.18 32.45 4.17
CA LEU A 129 4.05 32.40 5.34
C LEU A 129 5.53 32.36 4.94
N VAL A 130 5.91 31.55 3.96
CA VAL A 130 7.31 31.41 3.55
C VAL A 130 7.82 32.71 2.91
N GLU A 131 7.01 33.37 2.09
CA GLU A 131 7.32 34.68 1.52
C GLU A 131 7.57 35.71 2.64
N LEU A 132 6.71 35.74 3.65
CA LEU A 132 6.84 36.59 4.82
C LEU A 132 8.14 36.29 5.60
N LEU A 133 8.43 35.02 5.88
CA LEU A 133 9.62 34.61 6.64
C LEU A 133 10.92 34.86 5.87
N SER A 134 10.94 34.75 4.53
CA SER A 134 12.14 34.91 3.71
C SER A 134 12.40 36.33 3.24
N ASN A 135 11.37 37.01 2.74
CA ASN A 135 11.53 38.27 2.02
C ASN A 135 11.33 39.47 2.96
N VAL A 136 10.42 39.35 3.92
CA VAL A 136 10.12 40.41 4.90
C VAL A 136 11.02 40.26 6.11
N TYR A 137 10.91 39.14 6.84
CA TYR A 137 11.65 38.94 8.09
C TYR A 137 13.08 38.41 7.92
N LYS A 138 13.43 37.91 6.73
CA LYS A 138 14.77 37.41 6.38
C LYS A 138 15.34 36.44 7.42
N ILE A 139 14.52 35.50 7.87
CA ILE A 139 14.89 34.53 8.89
C ILE A 139 15.97 33.59 8.32
N PRO A 140 17.07 33.35 9.06
CA PRO A 140 18.16 32.53 8.57
C PRO A 140 17.72 31.10 8.31
N ARG A 141 18.19 30.54 7.19
CA ARG A 141 18.03 29.15 6.80
C ARG A 141 19.38 28.46 6.86
N ARG A 142 19.45 27.25 7.41
CA ARG A 142 20.67 26.43 7.33
C ARG A 142 20.83 25.93 5.90
N SER A 143 22.05 26.02 5.36
CA SER A 143 22.41 25.55 4.02
C SER A 143 22.43 24.02 3.98
N GLY A 144 21.25 23.43 3.84
CA GLY A 144 21.03 22.04 3.46
C GLY A 144 19.99 22.00 2.36
N LYS A 145 20.37 21.45 1.19
CA LYS A 145 19.64 21.24 -0.08
C LYS A 145 18.48 22.22 -0.41
N PRO A 146 18.54 22.98 -1.54
CA PRO A 146 17.49 23.92 -1.91
C PRO A 146 16.13 23.23 -2.01
N ILE A 147 15.26 23.50 -1.03
CA ILE A 147 13.93 22.88 -1.02
C ILE A 147 12.98 23.48 -2.05
N ALA A 148 13.39 24.50 -2.80
CA ALA A 148 12.61 25.03 -3.92
C ALA A 148 12.25 23.91 -4.92
N ASP A 149 13.20 23.01 -5.21
CA ASP A 149 12.98 21.84 -6.07
C ASP A 149 12.04 20.79 -5.44
N TRP A 150 12.01 20.71 -4.11
CA TRP A 150 11.12 19.80 -3.37
C TRP A 150 9.72 20.39 -3.15
N LEU A 151 9.59 21.72 -3.04
CA LEU A 151 8.33 22.44 -2.93
C LEU A 151 7.61 22.49 -4.28
N MET A 152 8.36 22.67 -5.38
CA MET A 152 7.85 22.51 -6.74
C MET A 152 7.36 21.07 -6.95
N SER A 153 8.14 20.06 -6.53
CA SER A 153 7.73 18.65 -6.68
C SER A 153 6.55 18.22 -5.78
N GLN A 154 6.28 18.91 -4.65
CA GLN A 154 5.09 18.66 -3.84
C GLN A 154 3.86 19.48 -4.22
N SER A 155 4.03 20.71 -4.72
CA SER A 155 2.91 21.50 -5.26
C SER A 155 2.40 20.91 -6.58
N LEU A 156 3.30 20.36 -7.41
CA LEU A 156 3.00 19.48 -8.56
C LEU A 156 2.31 18.16 -8.16
N GLY A 157 2.25 17.84 -6.86
CA GLY A 157 1.60 16.63 -6.33
C GLY A 157 0.41 16.92 -5.42
N SER A 158 -0.02 18.18 -5.28
CA SER A 158 -1.22 18.51 -4.51
C SER A 158 -2.44 18.09 -5.32
N ALA A 159 -2.87 16.86 -5.05
CA ALA A 159 -4.15 16.30 -5.46
C ALA A 159 -5.28 17.32 -5.23
N THR A 160 -5.77 17.95 -6.30
CA THR A 160 -6.97 18.79 -6.21
C THR A 160 -8.15 17.84 -6.17
N LEU A 161 -8.88 17.85 -5.05
CA LEU A 161 -10.11 17.09 -4.94
C LEU A 161 -11.18 17.75 -5.79
N VAL A 162 -11.81 17.00 -6.68
CA VAL A 162 -12.91 17.47 -7.53
C VAL A 162 -14.15 16.66 -7.21
N GLU A 163 -15.30 17.32 -7.11
CA GLU A 163 -16.62 16.69 -6.96
C GLU A 163 -17.09 16.05 -8.28
N GLN A 164 -16.28 15.13 -8.80
CA GLN A 164 -16.60 14.33 -9.96
C GLN A 164 -16.53 12.85 -9.57
N PRO A 165 -17.61 12.08 -9.79
CA PRO A 165 -17.59 10.66 -9.52
C PRO A 165 -16.51 9.94 -10.34
N GLU A 166 -15.65 9.17 -9.66
CA GLU A 166 -14.60 8.36 -10.28
C GLU A 166 -14.92 6.87 -10.12
N GLN A 167 -14.81 6.13 -11.22
CA GLN A 167 -14.90 4.67 -11.19
C GLN A 167 -13.53 4.06 -10.87
N LEU A 168 -13.41 3.48 -9.68
CA LEU A 168 -12.23 2.79 -9.20
C LEU A 168 -12.28 1.31 -9.57
N VAL A 169 -11.15 0.78 -10.03
CA VAL A 169 -10.98 -0.64 -10.37
C VAL A 169 -10.25 -1.33 -9.23
N SER A 170 -10.83 -2.40 -8.69
CA SER A 170 -10.18 -3.19 -7.66
C SER A 170 -9.27 -4.27 -8.24
N ASN A 171 -8.47 -4.86 -7.37
CA ASN A 171 -7.73 -6.10 -7.60
C ASN A 171 -8.52 -7.35 -7.15
N TRP A 172 -9.85 -7.29 -7.06
CA TRP A 172 -10.70 -8.38 -6.57
C TRP A 172 -11.44 -9.04 -7.72
N LEU A 173 -11.22 -10.33 -7.92
CA LEU A 173 -12.03 -11.18 -8.79
C LEU A 173 -13.15 -11.79 -7.97
N LEU A 174 -14.40 -11.41 -8.23
CA LEU A 174 -15.53 -11.94 -7.48
C LEU A 174 -15.78 -13.39 -7.86
N ILE A 175 -16.09 -14.22 -6.86
CA ILE A 175 -16.51 -15.61 -7.10
C ILE A 175 -17.99 -15.57 -7.48
N SER A 176 -18.31 -15.84 -8.75
CA SER A 176 -19.69 -15.85 -9.26
C SER A 176 -20.38 -17.19 -9.05
N LYS A 177 -19.64 -18.31 -9.16
CA LYS A 177 -20.14 -19.65 -8.90
C LYS A 177 -19.24 -20.39 -7.92
N LEU A 178 -19.82 -20.82 -6.80
CA LEU A 178 -19.18 -21.69 -5.82
C LEU A 178 -19.30 -23.16 -6.24
N PRO A 179 -18.41 -24.03 -5.72
CA PRO A 179 -18.65 -25.47 -5.72
C PRO A 179 -19.91 -25.79 -4.92
N GLU A 180 -20.62 -26.86 -5.28
CA GLU A 180 -21.86 -27.28 -4.62
C GLU A 180 -21.55 -27.92 -3.27
N PHE A 181 -20.59 -28.84 -3.24
CA PHE A 181 -20.25 -29.62 -2.05
C PHE A 181 -18.75 -29.60 -1.76
N VAL A 182 -18.43 -29.70 -0.47
CA VAL A 182 -17.12 -30.14 0.03
C VAL A 182 -17.26 -31.57 0.55
N TYR A 183 -16.31 -32.43 0.19
CA TYR A 183 -16.30 -33.85 0.54
C TYR A 183 -15.21 -34.11 1.56
N TYR A 184 -15.52 -34.96 2.55
CA TYR A 184 -14.54 -35.59 3.40
C TYR A 184 -14.25 -36.99 2.90
N CYS A 185 -13.03 -37.18 2.38
CA CYS A 185 -12.56 -38.42 1.77
C CYS A 185 -11.57 -39.11 2.71
N ALA A 186 -11.85 -40.35 3.07
CA ALA A 186 -10.93 -41.15 3.87
C ALA A 186 -10.01 -41.99 2.99
N ARG A 187 -8.78 -42.20 3.47
CA ARG A 187 -7.85 -43.14 2.86
C ARG A 187 -8.31 -44.58 3.06
N SER A 188 -7.91 -45.46 2.15
CA SER A 188 -7.94 -46.91 2.41
C SER A 188 -6.94 -47.30 3.52
N THR A 189 -7.27 -48.32 4.32
CA THR A 189 -6.47 -48.76 5.47
C THR A 189 -5.02 -49.10 5.12
N ASN A 190 -4.79 -49.62 3.91
CA ASN A 190 -3.48 -50.06 3.44
C ASN A 190 -2.58 -48.92 2.93
N LEU A 191 -3.11 -47.70 2.84
CA LEU A 191 -2.37 -46.54 2.34
C LEU A 191 -1.82 -45.71 3.51
N PRO A 192 -0.52 -45.37 3.53
CA PRO A 192 0.05 -44.49 4.54
C PRO A 192 -0.63 -43.12 4.56
N LEU A 193 -0.92 -42.60 5.77
CA LEU A 193 -1.62 -41.33 5.93
C LEU A 193 -0.84 -40.15 5.34
N GLU A 194 0.47 -40.10 5.59
CA GLU A 194 1.36 -39.03 5.07
C GLU A 194 1.33 -38.98 3.55
N LEU A 195 1.31 -40.14 2.89
CA LEU A 195 1.23 -40.25 1.44
C LEU A 195 -0.13 -39.77 0.91
N PHE A 196 -1.22 -40.15 1.58
CA PHE A 196 -2.58 -39.72 1.20
C PHE A 196 -2.82 -38.22 1.43
N GLN A 197 -2.18 -37.63 2.43
CA GLN A 197 -2.30 -36.20 2.75
C GLN A 197 -1.30 -35.32 2.00
N ASP A 198 -0.35 -35.90 1.26
CA ASP A 198 0.59 -35.16 0.43
C ASP A 198 -0.12 -34.51 -0.77
N ARG A 199 -0.29 -33.20 -0.69
CA ARG A 199 -0.96 -32.37 -1.70
C ARG A 199 -0.32 -32.51 -3.09
N THR A 200 0.98 -32.80 -3.17
CA THR A 200 1.70 -32.90 -4.45
C THR A 200 1.33 -34.15 -5.25
N LYS A 201 0.71 -35.13 -4.59
CA LYS A 201 0.25 -36.39 -5.19
C LYS A 201 -1.16 -36.31 -5.76
N HIS A 202 -1.91 -35.27 -5.42
CA HIS A 202 -3.30 -35.10 -5.87
C HIS A 202 -3.37 -34.19 -7.09
N THR A 203 -4.21 -34.57 -8.05
CA THR A 203 -4.53 -33.74 -9.21
C THR A 203 -5.43 -32.57 -8.81
N TRP A 204 -6.38 -32.84 -7.91
CA TRP A 204 -7.36 -31.88 -7.42
C TRP A 204 -6.93 -31.26 -6.07
N PRO A 205 -7.41 -30.06 -5.74
CA PRO A 205 -7.14 -29.44 -4.45
C PRO A 205 -7.54 -30.33 -3.27
N VAL A 206 -6.64 -30.46 -2.30
CA VAL A 206 -6.89 -31.22 -1.07
C VAL A 206 -6.36 -30.48 0.16
N VAL A 207 -7.05 -30.64 1.28
CA VAL A 207 -6.60 -30.17 2.59
C VAL A 207 -6.54 -31.37 3.55
N PRO A 208 -5.38 -31.67 4.15
CA PRO A 208 -5.26 -32.69 5.18
C PRO A 208 -6.22 -32.44 6.34
N PHE A 209 -7.01 -33.45 6.73
CA PHE A 209 -7.96 -33.36 7.82
C PHE A 209 -8.20 -34.73 8.47
N ASN A 210 -7.93 -34.84 9.78
CA ASN A 210 -7.98 -36.10 10.53
C ASN A 210 -7.23 -37.24 9.80
N GLU A 211 -7.87 -38.39 9.60
CA GLU A 211 -7.33 -39.56 8.89
C GLU A 211 -7.56 -39.52 7.35
N GLY A 212 -7.90 -38.35 6.81
CA GLY A 212 -8.26 -38.19 5.39
C GLY A 212 -7.96 -36.81 4.85
N VAL A 213 -8.73 -36.39 3.86
CA VAL A 213 -8.62 -35.07 3.21
C VAL A 213 -10.00 -34.46 2.97
N LEU A 214 -10.06 -33.13 2.98
CA LEU A 214 -11.18 -32.35 2.47
C LEU A 214 -10.88 -31.91 1.05
N THR A 215 -11.87 -31.99 0.15
CA THR A 215 -11.71 -31.64 -1.27
C THR A 215 -13.06 -31.32 -1.92
N PHE A 216 -13.03 -30.70 -3.10
CA PHE A 216 -14.21 -30.54 -3.97
C PHE A 216 -14.36 -31.69 -4.98
N ALA A 217 -13.40 -32.61 -5.04
CA ALA A 217 -13.43 -33.75 -5.94
C ALA A 217 -13.93 -35.02 -5.23
N THR A 218 -14.59 -35.88 -6.00
CA THR A 218 -14.93 -37.23 -5.56
C THR A 218 -13.94 -38.22 -6.18
N PRO A 219 -13.76 -39.42 -5.58
CA PRO A 219 -13.05 -40.50 -6.24
C PRO A 219 -13.65 -40.81 -7.62
N ASP A 220 -12.80 -41.28 -8.54
CA ASP A 220 -13.20 -41.72 -9.87
C ASP A 220 -14.06 -43.00 -9.84
N LYS A 221 -14.41 -43.52 -11.03
CA LYS A 221 -15.24 -44.73 -11.15
C LYS A 221 -14.58 -45.97 -10.55
N ASP A 222 -13.25 -45.98 -10.45
CA ASP A 222 -12.46 -47.08 -9.92
C ASP A 222 -12.17 -46.89 -8.41
N GLY A 223 -12.67 -45.81 -7.81
CA GLY A 223 -12.56 -45.51 -6.38
C GLY A 223 -11.23 -44.83 -6.00
N PHE A 224 -10.54 -44.20 -6.95
CA PHE A 224 -9.30 -43.49 -6.70
C PHE A 224 -9.51 -41.97 -6.69
N LEU A 225 -9.00 -41.29 -5.67
CA LEU A 225 -9.03 -39.81 -5.61
C LEU A 225 -7.90 -39.16 -6.42
N ALA A 226 -6.81 -39.91 -6.58
CA ALA A 226 -5.65 -39.58 -7.39
C ALA A 226 -4.96 -40.90 -7.80
N PRO A 227 -4.01 -40.91 -8.75
CA PRO A 227 -3.31 -42.13 -9.16
C PRO A 227 -2.74 -42.87 -7.95
N GLU A 228 -3.09 -44.15 -7.80
CA GLU A 228 -2.67 -45.01 -6.67
C GLU A 228 -3.18 -44.58 -5.28
N MET A 229 -4.19 -43.69 -5.21
CA MET A 229 -4.80 -43.20 -3.96
C MET A 229 -6.26 -43.68 -3.80
N PRO A 230 -6.50 -44.95 -3.42
CA PRO A 230 -7.84 -45.47 -3.20
C PRO A 230 -8.50 -44.75 -2.01
N SER A 231 -9.73 -44.28 -2.20
CA SER A 231 -10.45 -43.46 -1.23
C SER A 231 -11.96 -43.59 -1.38
N ASN A 232 -12.67 -43.36 -0.27
CA ASN A 232 -14.13 -43.30 -0.25
C ASN A 232 -14.59 -41.98 0.37
N VAL A 233 -15.70 -41.44 -0.15
CA VAL A 233 -16.39 -40.29 0.44
C VAL A 233 -17.09 -40.76 1.72
N LEU A 234 -16.71 -40.22 2.87
CA LEU A 234 -17.37 -40.50 4.15
C LEU A 234 -18.57 -39.61 4.39
N SER A 235 -18.47 -38.34 4.00
CA SER A 235 -19.53 -37.36 4.17
C SER A 235 -19.34 -36.20 3.19
N GLN A 236 -20.43 -35.48 2.93
CA GLN A 236 -20.44 -34.29 2.09
C GLN A 236 -21.21 -33.17 2.78
N PHE A 237 -20.88 -31.92 2.47
CA PHE A 237 -21.55 -30.75 3.04
C PHE A 237 -21.65 -29.63 2.02
N SER A 238 -22.72 -28.84 2.07
CA SER A 238 -22.88 -27.70 1.16
C SER A 238 -21.78 -26.67 1.41
N VAL A 239 -21.11 -26.19 0.36
CA VAL A 239 -20.08 -25.15 0.52
C VAL A 239 -20.66 -23.85 1.09
N SER A 240 -21.91 -23.52 0.76
CA SER A 240 -22.54 -22.30 1.28
C SER A 240 -22.70 -22.36 2.81
N GLU A 241 -23.23 -23.47 3.32
CA GLU A 241 -23.37 -23.71 4.77
C GLU A 241 -22.03 -23.87 5.45
N PHE A 242 -21.09 -24.58 4.81
CA PHE A 242 -19.71 -24.74 5.29
C PHE A 242 -19.04 -23.40 5.60
N LEU A 243 -19.23 -22.40 4.74
CA LEU A 243 -18.66 -21.07 4.90
C LEU A 243 -19.37 -20.22 5.97
N GLU A 244 -20.64 -20.50 6.25
CA GLU A 244 -21.47 -19.74 7.18
C GLU A 244 -21.35 -20.26 8.61
N SER A 245 -21.59 -21.56 8.81
CA SER A 245 -21.65 -22.21 10.13
C SER A 245 -20.50 -23.18 10.41
N GLY A 246 -19.66 -23.50 9.43
CA GLY A 246 -18.70 -24.60 9.54
C GLY A 246 -19.34 -25.96 9.28
N TRP A 247 -18.68 -27.03 9.74
CA TRP A 247 -19.16 -28.42 9.63
C TRP A 247 -19.27 -29.06 11.02
N PRO A 248 -20.48 -29.06 11.63
CA PRO A 248 -20.68 -29.52 13.01
C PRO A 248 -20.29 -30.99 13.25
N ASP A 249 -20.66 -31.89 12.34
CA ASP A 249 -20.39 -33.34 12.49
C ASP A 249 -18.90 -33.65 12.54
N LEU A 250 -18.09 -32.89 11.79
CA LEU A 250 -16.63 -32.99 11.79
C LEU A 250 -15.96 -32.04 12.79
N LYS A 251 -16.74 -31.31 13.59
CA LYS A 251 -16.28 -30.31 14.57
C LYS A 251 -15.41 -29.21 13.96
N ILE A 252 -15.67 -28.84 12.71
CA ILE A 252 -15.00 -27.73 12.02
C ILE A 252 -15.81 -26.46 12.27
N ASP A 253 -15.22 -25.46 12.91
CA ASP A 253 -15.90 -24.17 13.09
C ASP A 253 -15.91 -23.34 11.80
N ALA A 254 -16.73 -22.29 11.75
CA ALA A 254 -16.88 -21.44 10.57
C ALA A 254 -15.57 -20.72 10.17
N PHE A 255 -14.69 -20.40 11.11
CA PHE A 255 -13.42 -19.74 10.82
C PHE A 255 -12.45 -20.71 10.15
N GLU A 256 -12.33 -21.92 10.69
CA GLU A 256 -11.52 -22.98 10.11
C GLU A 256 -12.05 -23.39 8.73
N ALA A 257 -13.37 -23.54 8.58
CA ALA A 257 -14.00 -23.86 7.30
C ALA A 257 -13.67 -22.82 6.22
N ARG A 258 -13.74 -21.52 6.54
CA ARG A 258 -13.34 -20.44 5.61
C ARG A 258 -11.86 -20.52 5.25
N ARG A 259 -10.98 -20.89 6.19
CA ARG A 259 -9.55 -21.08 5.94
C ARG A 259 -9.30 -22.26 5.00
N GLN A 260 -9.94 -23.39 5.25
CA GLN A 260 -9.83 -24.60 4.41
C GLN A 260 -10.39 -24.35 3.00
N PHE A 261 -11.54 -23.70 2.88
CA PHE A 261 -12.08 -23.27 1.58
C PHE A 261 -11.10 -22.35 0.82
N SER A 262 -10.51 -21.38 1.51
CA SER A 262 -9.54 -20.46 0.90
C SER A 262 -8.30 -21.20 0.41
N ASP A 263 -7.82 -22.19 1.18
CA ASP A 263 -6.71 -23.06 0.80
C ASP A 263 -7.01 -23.88 -0.47
N LEU A 264 -8.13 -24.63 -0.48
CA LEU A 264 -8.57 -25.39 -1.66
C LEU A 264 -8.74 -24.50 -2.90
N SER A 265 -9.32 -23.32 -2.71
CA SER A 265 -9.55 -22.35 -3.79
C SER A 265 -8.24 -21.74 -4.32
N ASN A 266 -7.26 -21.50 -3.45
CA ASN A 266 -5.93 -21.06 -3.88
C ASN A 266 -5.22 -22.15 -4.69
N GLN A 267 -5.24 -23.40 -4.22
CA GLN A 267 -4.68 -24.53 -4.96
C GLN A 267 -5.34 -24.70 -6.34
N ALA A 268 -6.66 -24.55 -6.44
CA ALA A 268 -7.37 -24.59 -7.73
C ALA A 268 -6.89 -23.51 -8.70
N PHE A 269 -6.69 -22.28 -8.19
CA PHE A 269 -6.18 -21.18 -8.98
C PHE A 269 -4.74 -21.45 -9.45
N GLU A 270 -3.88 -21.93 -8.56
CA GLU A 270 -2.49 -22.29 -8.87
C GLU A 270 -2.40 -23.40 -9.93
N ASN A 271 -3.22 -24.45 -9.80
CA ASN A 271 -3.30 -25.52 -10.79
C ASN A 271 -3.76 -24.99 -12.15
N PHE A 272 -4.73 -24.07 -12.18
CA PHE A 272 -5.17 -23.42 -13.41
C PHE A 272 -4.04 -22.60 -14.07
N LEU A 273 -3.28 -21.81 -13.30
CA LEU A 273 -2.15 -21.05 -13.83
C LEU A 273 -1.03 -21.96 -14.33
N ARG A 274 -0.71 -23.04 -13.61
CA ARG A 274 0.24 -24.07 -14.03
C ARG A 274 -0.20 -24.73 -15.34
N GLY A 275 -1.48 -25.06 -15.46
CA GLY A 275 -2.08 -25.62 -16.68
C GLY A 275 -2.03 -24.68 -17.90
N ARG A 276 -1.91 -23.36 -17.66
CA ARG A 276 -1.65 -22.36 -18.72
C ARG A 276 -0.17 -22.16 -19.04
N GLY A 277 0.72 -22.94 -18.42
CA GLY A 277 2.16 -22.91 -18.65
C GLY A 277 2.91 -21.81 -17.90
N LEU A 278 2.28 -21.12 -16.94
CA LEU A 278 2.94 -20.07 -16.17
C LEU A 278 3.99 -20.68 -15.21
N THR A 279 5.03 -19.89 -14.97
CA THR A 279 6.12 -20.22 -14.05
C THR A 279 5.83 -19.64 -12.66
N GLN A 280 6.20 -20.39 -11.62
CA GLN A 280 6.12 -19.93 -10.24
C GLN A 280 7.47 -19.39 -9.76
N TYR A 281 7.42 -18.35 -8.93
CA TYR A 281 8.56 -17.81 -8.19
C TYR A 281 8.17 -17.67 -6.72
N GLU A 282 8.92 -18.31 -5.83
CA GLU A 282 8.67 -18.24 -4.40
C GLU A 282 9.32 -16.99 -3.80
N GLY A 283 8.48 -16.10 -3.24
CA GLY A 283 8.94 -14.91 -2.54
C GLY A 283 9.12 -15.13 -1.05
N ALA A 284 9.64 -14.11 -0.36
CA ALA A 284 9.71 -14.09 1.10
C ALA A 284 8.33 -14.38 1.74
N GLY A 285 8.29 -15.36 2.65
CA GLY A 285 7.07 -15.80 3.33
C GLY A 285 6.25 -16.88 2.60
N GLY A 286 6.87 -17.66 1.70
CA GLY A 286 6.26 -18.85 1.08
C GLY A 286 5.15 -18.54 0.08
N ARG A 287 5.02 -17.29 -0.36
CA ARG A 287 3.98 -16.89 -1.32
C ARG A 287 4.46 -17.08 -2.75
N LEU A 288 3.71 -17.87 -3.51
CA LEU A 288 3.98 -18.09 -4.93
C LEU A 288 3.52 -16.88 -5.76
N THR A 289 4.44 -16.38 -6.58
CA THR A 289 4.16 -15.41 -7.63
C THR A 289 4.16 -16.14 -8.97
N TRP A 290 3.06 -16.03 -9.69
CA TRP A 290 2.89 -16.64 -11.00
C TRP A 290 3.10 -15.61 -12.10
N TRP A 291 3.93 -15.93 -13.07
CA TRP A 291 4.27 -15.06 -14.18
C TRP A 291 4.49 -15.91 -15.44
N GLY A 292 4.41 -15.30 -16.60
CA GLY A 292 4.67 -16.00 -17.86
C GLY A 292 5.95 -15.52 -18.51
N ASN A 293 6.72 -16.45 -19.05
CA ASN A 293 8.01 -16.19 -19.69
C ASN A 293 7.86 -15.88 -21.19
N ILE A 294 8.98 -15.62 -21.87
CA ILE A 294 8.98 -15.27 -23.31
C ILE A 294 8.36 -16.34 -24.22
N ARG A 295 8.19 -17.59 -23.75
CA ARG A 295 7.56 -18.68 -24.51
C ARG A 295 6.07 -18.80 -24.26
N THR A 296 5.58 -18.31 -23.13
CA THR A 296 4.17 -18.42 -22.73
C THR A 296 3.39 -17.16 -23.05
N VAL A 297 3.98 -16.00 -22.84
CA VAL A 297 3.29 -14.71 -22.94
C VAL A 297 3.51 -14.07 -24.31
N PRO A 298 2.48 -13.44 -24.91
CA PRO A 298 2.67 -12.62 -26.09
C PRO A 298 3.67 -11.48 -25.84
N LEU A 299 4.73 -11.40 -26.65
CA LEU A 299 5.73 -10.33 -26.57
C LEU A 299 5.20 -8.96 -27.06
N THR A 300 4.01 -8.96 -27.67
CA THR A 300 3.33 -7.75 -28.13
C THR A 300 2.37 -7.23 -27.08
N GLN A 301 1.96 -5.97 -27.22
CA GLN A 301 0.95 -5.42 -26.32
C GLN A 301 -0.39 -6.16 -26.50
N ILE A 302 -0.93 -6.65 -25.38
CA ILE A 302 -2.19 -7.37 -25.28
C ILE A 302 -3.32 -6.35 -25.28
N ARG A 303 -4.23 -6.47 -26.24
CA ARG A 303 -5.46 -5.67 -26.28
C ARG A 303 -6.50 -6.34 -25.41
N TYR A 304 -7.01 -5.62 -24.42
CA TYR A 304 -8.03 -6.12 -23.51
C TYR A 304 -9.27 -5.23 -23.57
N GLY A 305 -10.43 -5.85 -23.35
CA GLY A 305 -11.71 -5.15 -23.33
C GLY A 305 -12.69 -5.85 -22.40
N LEU A 306 -12.78 -5.35 -21.17
CA LEU A 306 -13.71 -5.83 -20.15
C LEU A 306 -14.73 -4.71 -19.88
N ASN A 307 -15.91 -4.82 -20.49
CA ASN A 307 -16.95 -3.78 -20.44
C ASN A 307 -16.41 -2.40 -20.91
N GLN A 308 -16.42 -1.41 -20.01
CA GLN A 308 -15.91 -0.05 -20.24
C GLN A 308 -14.39 0.07 -20.05
N GLN A 309 -13.73 -0.95 -19.47
CA GLN A 309 -12.29 -0.99 -19.26
C GLN A 309 -11.61 -1.58 -20.51
N ARG A 310 -11.09 -0.72 -21.38
CA ARG A 310 -10.42 -1.12 -22.61
C ARG A 310 -9.03 -0.51 -22.67
N GLY A 311 -8.08 -1.26 -23.20
CA GLY A 311 -6.72 -0.76 -23.35
C GLY A 311 -5.82 -1.74 -24.07
N ARG A 312 -4.55 -1.34 -24.17
CA ARG A 312 -3.49 -2.19 -24.70
C ARG A 312 -2.28 -2.04 -23.81
N ARG A 313 -1.70 -3.14 -23.35
CA ARG A 313 -0.49 -3.10 -22.50
C ARG A 313 0.39 -4.32 -22.73
N GLN A 314 1.70 -4.10 -22.68
CA GLN A 314 2.66 -5.18 -22.53
C GLN A 314 2.70 -5.61 -21.06
N ILE A 315 2.80 -6.92 -20.85
CA ILE A 315 3.00 -7.55 -19.54
C ILE A 315 4.39 -8.21 -19.43
N ILE A 316 5.20 -8.07 -20.48
CA ILE A 316 6.59 -8.53 -20.57
C ILE A 316 7.37 -7.52 -21.42
N GLY A 317 8.64 -7.31 -21.11
CA GLY A 317 9.53 -6.45 -21.91
C GLY A 317 11.00 -6.66 -21.59
N VAL A 318 11.86 -5.92 -22.30
CA VAL A 318 13.33 -5.99 -22.18
C VAL A 318 13.86 -4.61 -21.79
N SER A 319 14.67 -4.56 -20.73
CA SER A 319 15.46 -3.39 -20.38
C SER A 319 16.86 -3.57 -20.95
N ALA A 320 17.13 -2.89 -22.07
CA ALA A 320 18.44 -2.93 -22.72
C ALA A 320 19.56 -2.41 -21.79
N LYS A 321 19.29 -1.31 -21.06
CA LYS A 321 20.24 -0.70 -20.12
C LYS A 321 20.67 -1.63 -19.00
N ARG A 322 19.76 -2.47 -18.51
CA ARG A 322 20.01 -3.39 -17.39
C ARG A 322 20.30 -4.81 -17.85
N ASN A 323 20.22 -5.06 -19.16
CA ASN A 323 20.34 -6.36 -19.80
C ASN A 323 19.48 -7.44 -19.11
N VAL A 324 18.22 -7.10 -18.81
CA VAL A 324 17.25 -8.02 -18.19
C VAL A 324 15.89 -7.92 -18.86
N HIS A 325 15.15 -9.02 -18.86
CA HIS A 325 13.73 -9.03 -19.17
C HIS A 325 12.93 -8.83 -17.87
N TRP A 326 11.84 -8.07 -17.97
CA TRP A 326 10.88 -7.91 -16.89
C TRP A 326 9.56 -8.60 -17.26
N HIS A 327 8.91 -9.18 -16.27
CA HIS A 327 7.68 -9.94 -16.43
C HIS A 327 6.69 -9.55 -15.35
N TYR A 328 5.48 -9.20 -15.75
CA TYR A 328 4.40 -8.97 -14.83
C TYR A 328 3.90 -10.31 -14.27
N GLY A 329 3.81 -10.38 -12.94
CA GLY A 329 3.33 -11.54 -12.23
C GLY A 329 2.26 -11.18 -11.22
N ILE A 330 1.51 -12.19 -10.81
CA ILE A 330 0.46 -12.06 -9.79
C ILE A 330 0.68 -13.06 -8.66
N ASN A 331 0.40 -12.61 -7.45
CA ASN A 331 0.06 -13.51 -6.34
C ASN A 331 -1.46 -13.46 -6.14
N VAL A 332 -2.06 -14.62 -5.87
CA VAL A 332 -3.51 -14.74 -5.69
C VAL A 332 -3.80 -15.22 -4.27
N GLN A 333 -4.80 -14.63 -3.64
CA GLN A 333 -5.31 -15.06 -2.34
C GLN A 333 -6.82 -14.99 -2.32
N VAL A 334 -7.47 -16.15 -2.24
CA VAL A 334 -8.92 -16.26 -2.05
C VAL A 334 -9.29 -15.85 -0.64
N ARG A 335 -10.35 -15.05 -0.54
CA ARG A 335 -10.91 -14.51 0.69
C ARG A 335 -12.43 -14.67 0.66
N THR A 336 -13.00 -14.93 1.83
CA THR A 336 -14.45 -15.09 2.01
C THR A 336 -15.14 -13.81 2.49
N ALA A 337 -14.37 -12.82 2.95
CA ALA A 337 -14.86 -11.54 3.47
C ALA A 337 -14.11 -10.35 2.85
N PRO A 338 -14.76 -9.16 2.73
CA PRO A 338 -16.17 -8.87 3.05
C PRO A 338 -17.15 -9.46 2.03
N VAL A 339 -16.66 -9.76 0.83
CA VAL A 339 -17.34 -10.55 -0.21
C VAL A 339 -16.41 -11.68 -0.62
N ARG A 340 -16.94 -12.75 -1.22
CA ARG A 340 -16.15 -13.88 -1.70
C ARG A 340 -15.38 -13.47 -2.96
N HIS A 341 -14.05 -13.37 -2.86
CA HIS A 341 -13.21 -12.89 -3.96
C HIS A 341 -11.80 -13.48 -3.92
N ALA A 342 -11.17 -13.57 -5.09
CA ALA A 342 -9.73 -13.75 -5.20
C ALA A 342 -9.05 -12.37 -5.27
N ARG A 343 -8.22 -12.06 -4.27
CA ARG A 343 -7.44 -10.83 -4.21
C ARG A 343 -6.11 -11.01 -4.92
N LEU A 344 -5.85 -10.16 -5.91
CA LEU A 344 -4.63 -10.16 -6.70
C LEU A 344 -3.59 -9.20 -6.11
N SER A 345 -2.34 -9.61 -6.06
CA SER A 345 -1.21 -8.72 -5.74
C SER A 345 -0.23 -8.70 -6.90
N ALA A 346 -0.05 -7.53 -7.50
CA ALA A 346 0.89 -7.35 -8.61
C ALA A 346 2.35 -7.52 -8.13
N ARG A 347 3.16 -8.16 -8.97
CA ARG A 347 4.60 -8.35 -8.80
C ARG A 347 5.30 -8.16 -10.15
N ILE A 348 6.58 -7.86 -10.10
CA ILE A 348 7.45 -7.91 -11.29
C ILE A 348 8.56 -8.90 -10.98
N ILE A 349 8.81 -9.78 -11.92
CA ILE A 349 9.91 -10.73 -11.92
C ILE A 349 10.91 -10.32 -12.99
N PHE A 350 12.20 -10.46 -12.69
CA PHE A 350 13.29 -10.18 -13.63
C PHE A 350 14.04 -11.46 -13.98
N THR A 351 14.45 -11.56 -15.24
CA THR A 351 15.20 -12.70 -15.78
C THR A 351 16.30 -12.20 -16.70
N GLU A 352 17.42 -12.89 -16.79
CA GLU A 352 18.48 -12.54 -17.76
C GLU A 352 18.22 -13.13 -19.14
N ASN A 353 17.63 -14.34 -19.20
CA ASN A 353 17.40 -15.10 -20.44
C ASN A 353 15.95 -15.06 -20.94
N GLY A 354 15.06 -14.34 -20.24
CA GLY A 354 13.63 -14.30 -20.53
C GLY A 354 12.84 -15.51 -20.03
N LEU A 355 13.49 -16.48 -19.38
CA LEU A 355 12.91 -17.78 -19.00
C LEU A 355 12.95 -18.04 -17.49
N ASP A 356 14.07 -17.76 -16.84
CA ASP A 356 14.32 -18.14 -15.44
C ASP A 356 14.49 -16.90 -14.56
N ALA A 357 13.76 -16.87 -13.45
CA ALA A 357 13.87 -15.79 -12.47
C ALA A 357 15.29 -15.69 -11.90
N ILE A 358 15.80 -14.48 -11.75
CA ILE A 358 17.09 -14.23 -11.10
C ILE A 358 17.06 -14.82 -9.68
N ALA A 359 17.95 -15.77 -9.39
CA ALA A 359 18.03 -16.45 -8.09
C ALA A 359 18.52 -15.52 -6.95
N ASP A 360 19.36 -14.54 -7.28
CA ASP A 360 19.84 -13.55 -6.31
C ASP A 360 18.69 -12.62 -5.86
N VAL A 361 18.20 -12.89 -4.64
CA VAL A 361 17.12 -12.16 -3.97
C VAL A 361 17.48 -10.68 -3.78
N LYS A 362 18.73 -10.35 -3.43
CA LYS A 362 19.15 -8.95 -3.22
C LYS A 362 19.11 -8.19 -4.54
N ARG A 363 19.60 -8.80 -5.62
CA ARG A 363 19.54 -8.24 -6.97
C ARG A 363 18.10 -8.07 -7.47
N MET A 364 17.25 -9.08 -7.28
CA MET A 364 15.82 -9.01 -7.64
C MET A 364 15.12 -7.85 -6.91
N HIS A 365 15.37 -7.68 -5.61
CA HIS A 365 14.80 -6.57 -4.85
C HIS A 365 15.31 -5.20 -5.31
N ARG A 366 16.61 -5.08 -5.62
CA ARG A 366 17.22 -3.85 -6.14
C ARG A 366 16.62 -3.46 -7.49
N LEU A 367 16.48 -4.42 -8.41
CA LEU A 367 15.84 -4.21 -9.71
C LEU A 367 14.38 -3.77 -9.56
N ARG A 368 13.60 -4.44 -8.71
CA ARG A 368 12.20 -4.09 -8.48
C ARG A 368 12.00 -2.66 -7.98
N ARG A 369 12.82 -2.21 -7.02
CA ARG A 369 12.74 -0.86 -6.45
C ARG A 369 13.11 0.23 -7.46
N SER A 370 14.10 -0.05 -8.30
CA SER A 370 14.65 0.94 -9.24
C SER A 370 13.95 0.95 -10.60
N PHE A 371 13.41 -0.18 -11.07
CA PHE A 371 12.79 -0.30 -12.40
C PHE A 371 11.37 0.28 -12.40
N ALA A 372 10.56 -0.09 -11.41
CA ALA A 372 9.17 0.34 -11.33
C ALA A 372 8.96 1.65 -10.55
N LYS A 373 10.03 2.45 -10.36
CA LYS A 373 9.99 3.69 -9.55
C LYS A 373 9.01 4.73 -10.13
N SER A 374 8.90 4.81 -11.45
CA SER A 374 7.97 5.70 -12.16
C SER A 374 6.57 5.12 -12.34
N TRP A 375 6.35 3.83 -12.05
CA TRP A 375 5.10 3.16 -12.41
C TRP A 375 3.98 3.53 -11.43
N ARG A 376 2.96 4.22 -11.94
CA ARG A 376 1.77 4.65 -11.19
C ARG A 376 0.62 3.65 -11.29
N ASN A 377 -0.42 3.86 -10.47
CA ASN A 377 -1.56 2.95 -10.33
C ASN A 377 -2.25 2.63 -11.67
N ALA A 378 -2.38 3.59 -12.58
CA ALA A 378 -2.96 3.36 -13.91
C ALA A 378 -2.19 2.28 -14.69
N ARG A 379 -0.85 2.37 -14.73
CA ARG A 379 0.01 1.37 -15.40
C ARG A 379 -0.14 -0.02 -14.77
N TRP A 380 -0.15 -0.09 -13.44
CA TRP A 380 -0.33 -1.35 -12.72
C TRP A 380 -1.70 -1.99 -12.95
N ARG A 381 -2.76 -1.18 -12.90
CA ARG A 381 -4.14 -1.59 -13.21
C ARG A 381 -4.23 -2.13 -14.63
N ASP A 382 -3.68 -1.41 -15.60
CA ASP A 382 -3.79 -1.79 -17.02
C ASP A 382 -3.02 -3.08 -17.34
N MET A 383 -1.85 -3.30 -16.71
CA MET A 383 -1.13 -4.57 -16.81
C MET A 383 -1.91 -5.71 -16.15
N MET A 384 -2.53 -5.47 -14.98
CA MET A 384 -3.38 -6.47 -14.33
C MET A 384 -4.54 -6.88 -15.23
N LEU A 385 -5.25 -5.92 -15.82
CA LEU A 385 -6.37 -6.18 -16.72
C LEU A 385 -5.93 -6.91 -17.99
N ALA A 386 -4.80 -6.49 -18.58
CA ALA A 386 -4.19 -7.18 -19.73
C ALA A 386 -3.82 -8.63 -19.40
N PHE A 387 -3.20 -8.86 -18.25
CA PHE A 387 -2.82 -10.18 -17.79
C PHE A 387 -4.04 -11.08 -17.56
N LEU A 388 -5.06 -10.58 -16.88
CA LEU A 388 -6.30 -11.32 -16.62
C LEU A 388 -7.05 -11.65 -17.91
N TRP A 389 -7.13 -10.71 -18.85
CA TRP A 389 -7.77 -10.94 -20.15
C TRP A 389 -7.07 -12.04 -20.95
N TRP A 390 -5.73 -12.02 -20.97
CA TRP A 390 -4.93 -13.05 -21.62
C TRP A 390 -5.10 -14.42 -20.95
N VAL A 391 -5.01 -14.48 -19.62
CA VAL A 391 -5.23 -15.73 -18.87
C VAL A 391 -6.67 -16.22 -19.01
N ALA A 392 -7.67 -15.35 -19.14
CA ALA A 392 -9.05 -15.76 -19.42
C ALA A 392 -9.27 -16.23 -20.86
N GLY A 393 -8.30 -16.05 -21.77
CA GLY A 393 -8.48 -16.36 -23.19
C GLY A 393 -9.51 -15.46 -23.87
N GLY A 394 -9.63 -14.21 -23.42
CA GLY A 394 -10.61 -13.23 -23.94
C GLY A 394 -12.04 -13.44 -23.48
N GLN A 395 -12.27 -14.26 -22.44
CA GLN A 395 -13.58 -14.47 -21.82
C GLN A 395 -13.81 -13.48 -20.67
N SER A 396 -15.08 -13.24 -20.35
CA SER A 396 -15.51 -12.45 -19.18
C SER A 396 -15.48 -13.25 -17.87
N GLU A 397 -14.99 -14.48 -17.88
CA GLU A 397 -14.95 -15.35 -16.72
C GLU A 397 -13.69 -16.22 -16.73
N ILE A 398 -13.18 -16.53 -15.54
CA ILE A 398 -12.13 -17.51 -15.34
C ILE A 398 -12.75 -18.72 -14.64
N ALA A 399 -12.84 -19.84 -15.35
CA ALA A 399 -13.30 -21.09 -14.80
C ALA A 399 -12.12 -21.90 -14.25
N LEU A 400 -12.10 -22.10 -12.93
CA LEU A 400 -11.10 -22.89 -12.22
C LEU A 400 -11.59 -24.33 -12.07
N PRO A 401 -10.93 -25.31 -12.71
CA PRO A 401 -11.24 -26.72 -12.50
C PRO A 401 -10.94 -27.13 -11.06
N ILE A 402 -11.92 -27.74 -10.39
CA ILE A 402 -11.80 -28.20 -8.99
C ILE A 402 -12.04 -29.70 -8.85
N SER A 403 -12.71 -30.30 -9.84
CA SER A 403 -12.93 -31.74 -10.03
C SER A 403 -13.14 -32.01 -11.52
N ASP A 404 -13.34 -33.26 -11.90
CA ASP A 404 -13.61 -33.64 -13.30
C ASP A 404 -14.89 -33.01 -13.87
N ASN A 405 -15.90 -32.82 -13.02
CA ASN A 405 -17.24 -32.37 -13.44
C ASN A 405 -17.61 -30.96 -12.98
N GLU A 406 -16.78 -30.35 -12.12
CA GLU A 406 -17.12 -29.08 -11.49
C GLU A 406 -16.03 -28.03 -11.66
N LYS A 407 -16.47 -26.77 -11.75
CA LYS A 407 -15.63 -25.60 -11.89
C LYS A 407 -16.12 -24.49 -10.99
N MET A 408 -15.19 -23.83 -10.29
CA MET A 408 -15.44 -22.57 -9.61
C MET A 408 -15.26 -21.42 -10.60
N ILE A 409 -16.18 -20.47 -10.64
CA ILE A 409 -16.15 -19.39 -11.63
C ILE A 409 -15.82 -18.06 -10.96
N LEU A 410 -14.85 -17.35 -11.54
CA LEU A 410 -14.46 -16.00 -11.17
C LEU A 410 -14.91 -15.03 -12.27
N ALA A 411 -15.58 -13.95 -11.88
CA ALA A 411 -16.06 -12.94 -12.81
C ALA A 411 -14.95 -11.95 -13.22
N LEU A 412 -14.98 -11.55 -14.49
CA LEU A 412 -14.25 -10.41 -15.05
C LEU A 412 -15.25 -9.40 -15.66
N PRO A 413 -15.02 -8.08 -15.54
CA PRO A 413 -13.87 -7.42 -14.89
C PRO A 413 -13.81 -7.64 -13.38
N THR A 414 -12.67 -7.25 -12.79
CA THR A 414 -12.56 -7.15 -11.33
C THR A 414 -13.63 -6.21 -10.76
N ALA A 415 -13.95 -6.37 -9.48
CA ALA A 415 -14.95 -5.53 -8.81
C ALA A 415 -14.59 -4.04 -9.00
N SER A 416 -15.61 -3.22 -9.25
CA SER A 416 -15.44 -1.77 -9.39
C SER A 416 -16.24 -1.05 -8.32
N PHE A 417 -15.73 0.09 -7.89
CA PHE A 417 -16.34 0.95 -6.88
C PHE A 417 -16.48 2.35 -7.44
N VAL A 418 -17.47 3.11 -6.98
CA VAL A 418 -17.63 4.52 -7.37
C VAL A 418 -17.25 5.37 -6.17
N CYS A 419 -16.24 6.21 -6.35
CA CYS A 419 -15.92 7.28 -5.41
C CYS A 419 -16.70 8.53 -5.83
N PRO A 420 -17.40 9.24 -4.94
CA PRO A 420 -18.17 10.43 -5.31
C PRO A 420 -17.29 11.62 -5.72
N VAL A 421 -15.99 11.54 -5.43
CA VAL A 421 -14.99 12.58 -5.71
C VAL A 421 -13.81 11.96 -6.45
N SER A 422 -13.12 12.77 -7.25
CA SER A 422 -11.92 12.39 -7.99
C SER A 422 -10.74 13.23 -7.55
N VAL A 423 -9.53 12.74 -7.83
CA VAL A 423 -8.30 13.49 -7.60
C VAL A 423 -7.68 13.87 -8.94
N LEU A 424 -7.62 15.17 -9.20
CA LEU A 424 -6.81 15.69 -10.30
C LEU A 424 -5.37 15.89 -9.80
N HIS A 425 -4.45 15.09 -10.34
CA HIS A 425 -3.02 15.34 -10.19
C HIS A 425 -2.65 16.44 -11.19
N ALA A 426 -2.36 17.65 -10.70
CA ALA A 426 -1.89 18.74 -11.54
C ALA A 426 -0.56 18.33 -12.21
N GLY A 427 -0.57 18.08 -13.53
CA GLY A 427 0.63 17.74 -14.30
C GLY A 427 0.82 16.27 -14.67
N GLU A 428 -0.20 15.41 -14.58
CA GLU A 428 -0.12 14.08 -15.21
C GLU A 428 -0.09 14.22 -16.74
N LEU A 429 1.13 14.15 -17.30
CA LEU A 429 1.31 13.67 -18.66
C LEU A 429 0.61 12.29 -18.78
N PRO A 430 0.03 11.96 -19.95
CA PRO A 430 -0.55 10.64 -20.19
C PRO A 430 0.46 9.55 -19.79
N PRO A 431 0.01 8.38 -19.30
CA PRO A 431 0.89 7.34 -18.80
C PRO A 431 1.96 7.04 -19.84
N ASP A 432 3.22 7.32 -19.50
CA ASP A 432 4.41 7.11 -20.34
C ASP A 432 4.19 5.90 -21.28
N GLU A 433 4.22 6.18 -22.58
CA GLU A 433 4.15 5.16 -23.61
C GLU A 433 5.43 4.34 -23.70
N ASP A 434 6.55 4.80 -23.12
CA ASP A 434 7.82 4.07 -23.14
C ASP A 434 8.60 4.17 -21.83
N ASP A 435 9.43 3.16 -21.61
CA ASP A 435 10.21 2.90 -20.41
C ASP A 435 11.23 4.04 -20.14
N PRO A 436 11.06 4.86 -19.09
CA PRO A 436 12.15 5.75 -18.70
C PRO A 436 13.19 4.87 -18.00
N ASP A 437 14.28 4.59 -18.71
CA ASP A 437 15.51 3.98 -18.19
C ASP A 437 16.14 4.90 -17.11
N VAL A 438 15.52 4.96 -15.92
CA VAL A 438 16.00 5.77 -14.79
C VAL A 438 17.43 5.33 -14.46
N GLU A 439 18.37 6.28 -14.48
CA GLU A 439 19.73 6.07 -14.01
C GLU A 439 19.72 5.51 -12.59
N PRO A 440 20.54 4.50 -12.28
CA PRO A 440 20.79 4.18 -10.89
C PRO A 440 21.46 5.42 -10.29
N ASP A 441 20.73 6.17 -9.47
CA ASP A 441 21.39 7.01 -8.47
C ASP A 441 22.32 6.06 -7.70
N TYR A 442 23.62 6.18 -7.97
CA TYR A 442 24.65 5.74 -7.04
C TYR A 442 24.32 6.43 -5.70
N TRP A 443 24.53 5.72 -4.58
CA TRP A 443 24.31 6.13 -3.18
C TRP A 443 22.98 5.69 -2.52
N ASP A 444 23.04 4.52 -1.87
CA ASP A 444 22.85 4.35 -0.42
C ASP A 444 23.33 2.94 -0.03
N GLU A 445 24.65 2.72 -0.10
CA GLU A 445 25.34 1.67 0.67
C GLU A 445 25.73 2.27 2.02
N ALA A 446 24.75 2.58 2.87
CA ALA A 446 24.97 2.96 4.26
C ALA A 446 23.69 2.85 5.11
N SER A 447 23.08 1.67 5.20
CA SER A 447 22.23 1.34 6.37
C SER A 447 21.93 -0.14 6.62
N ASP A 448 22.63 -1.09 5.99
CA ASP A 448 22.42 -2.54 6.22
C ASP A 448 23.56 -3.18 7.04
N GLU A 449 24.09 -2.45 8.02
CA GLU A 449 24.85 -3.02 9.14
C GLU A 449 24.24 -2.53 10.45
N VAL A 450 23.25 -3.25 10.99
CA VAL A 450 23.15 -3.73 12.39
C VAL A 450 21.93 -4.67 12.46
N ILE A 451 22.11 -5.94 12.13
CA ILE A 451 21.49 -7.03 12.89
C ILE A 451 22.65 -7.97 13.20
N GLY A 452 23.35 -7.65 14.29
CA GLY A 452 24.38 -8.50 14.85
C GLY A 452 23.78 -9.84 15.24
N GLU A 453 24.51 -10.87 14.85
CA GLU A 453 24.57 -12.16 15.51
C GLU A 453 24.60 -11.96 17.04
N GLU A 454 23.64 -12.55 17.75
CA GLU A 454 23.96 -13.12 19.05
C GLU A 454 23.85 -14.64 18.91
N GLU A 455 25.04 -15.23 18.91
CA GLU A 455 25.29 -16.65 18.97
C GLU A 455 24.70 -17.27 20.23
N LYS A 456 24.35 -18.54 20.07
CA LYS A 456 24.20 -19.54 21.11
C LYS A 456 25.25 -19.41 22.23
N GLN A 457 24.76 -19.33 23.46
CA GLN A 457 25.20 -20.22 24.55
C GLN A 457 23.98 -20.80 25.24
#